data_AF-A0A248LBQ9-F1
#
_entry.id   AF-A0A248LBQ9-F1
#
_cell.length_a   1.000
_cell.length_b   1.000
_cell.length_c   1.000
_cell.angle_alpha   90.00
_cell.angle_beta   90.00
_cell.angle_gamma   90.00
#
_symmetry.space_group_name_H-M   'P 1'
#
loop_
_entity.id
_entity.type
_entity.pdbx_description
1 polymer ?
#
loop_
_entity_poly.entity_id
_entity_poly.type
_entity_poly.pdbx_seq_one_letter_code
_entity_poly.pdbx_strand_id
1 'polypeptide(L)'
;MAALSYSVYLSHHIKKEGVAQAGEDYVLFVNLHKNESIEDQLNYQDYFIDKNHFHWQSQSIATAHGKAGELYRHHQERGIKVHLFIRKAEKEQGRSLPFTYFGELIHKSSHGSKPINVEWILKEPLTAEEFISWKKLS
;
A
#
# COMPACT_ATOMS: atom_id res chain seq x y z
N MET A 1 -7.35 -7.47 20.28
CA MET A 1 -8.70 -7.88 19.84
C MET A 1 -9.11 -7.21 18.52
N ALA A 2 -8.94 -5.89 18.34
CA ALA A 2 -9.30 -5.19 17.09
C ALA A 2 -8.48 -5.61 15.84
N ALA A 3 -7.16 -5.83 15.99
CA ALA A 3 -6.29 -6.21 14.86
C ALA A 3 -6.60 -7.61 14.29
N LEU A 4 -6.99 -8.56 15.15
CA LEU A 4 -7.35 -9.92 14.74
C LEU A 4 -8.71 -9.97 14.04
N SER A 5 -9.69 -9.16 14.47
CA SER A 5 -10.98 -9.07 13.76
C SER A 5 -10.82 -8.40 12.38
N TYR A 6 -9.93 -7.41 12.27
CA TYR A 6 -9.58 -6.77 10.99
C TYR A 6 -8.96 -7.77 10.01
N SER A 7 -8.00 -8.58 10.47
CA SER A 7 -7.31 -9.59 9.65
C SER A 7 -8.23 -10.68 9.09
N VAL A 8 -9.23 -11.13 9.85
CA VAL A 8 -10.16 -12.18 9.41
C VAL A 8 -11.24 -11.62 8.46
N TYR A 9 -11.73 -10.40 8.72
CA TYR A 9 -12.73 -9.74 7.86
C TYR A 9 -12.18 -9.39 6.47
N LEU A 10 -10.92 -8.96 6.40
CA LEU A 10 -10.29 -8.55 5.15
C LEU A 10 -9.97 -9.73 4.23
N SER A 11 -9.72 -10.93 4.76
CA SER A 11 -9.37 -12.10 3.93
C SER A 11 -10.48 -12.50 2.93
N HIS A 12 -11.74 -12.15 3.19
CA HIS A 12 -12.87 -12.46 2.30
C HIS A 12 -13.17 -11.38 1.25
N HIS A 13 -12.59 -10.18 1.38
CA HIS A 13 -12.87 -9.02 0.50
C HIS A 13 -11.61 -8.37 -0.10
N ILE A 14 -10.42 -8.91 0.17
CA ILE A 14 -9.19 -8.52 -0.54
C ILE A 14 -9.35 -8.90 -2.01
N LYS A 15 -9.40 -7.88 -2.88
CA LYS A 15 -9.22 -8.12 -4.31
C LYS A 15 -7.81 -8.65 -4.52
N LYS A 16 -7.60 -9.44 -5.56
CA LYS A 16 -6.28 -9.99 -5.97
C LYS A 16 -5.18 -8.93 -6.15
N GLU A 17 -5.52 -7.64 -6.08
CA GLU A 17 -4.67 -6.47 -6.32
C GLU A 17 -4.04 -5.89 -5.05
N GLY A 18 -4.19 -6.55 -3.89
CA GLY A 18 -3.72 -5.99 -2.61
C GLY A 18 -4.55 -4.79 -2.14
N VAL A 19 -5.81 -4.67 -2.57
CA VAL A 19 -6.73 -3.61 -2.12
C VAL A 19 -8.02 -4.23 -1.61
N ALA A 20 -8.47 -3.79 -0.45
CA ALA A 20 -9.75 -4.19 0.14
C ALA A 20 -10.60 -2.97 0.48
N GLN A 21 -11.92 -3.12 0.36
CA GLN A 21 -12.88 -2.15 0.88
C GLN A 21 -13.32 -2.60 2.29
N ALA A 22 -13.33 -1.67 3.23
CA ALA A 22 -13.74 -1.88 4.62
C ALA A 22 -14.79 -0.84 5.00
N GLY A 23 -16.07 -1.16 4.78
CA GLY A 23 -17.13 -0.15 4.82
C GLY A 23 -16.95 0.87 3.70
N GLU A 24 -16.88 2.16 4.04
CA GLU A 24 -16.62 3.25 3.10
C GLU A 24 -15.11 3.45 2.84
N ASP A 25 -14.25 2.89 3.70
CA ASP A 25 -12.80 3.08 3.64
C ASP A 25 -12.12 2.04 2.76
N TYR A 26 -10.88 2.33 2.37
CA TYR A 26 -10.04 1.45 1.58
C TYR A 26 -8.76 1.10 2.33
N VAL A 27 -8.29 -0.13 2.12
CA VAL A 27 -7.08 -0.68 2.73
C VAL A 27 -6.15 -1.15 1.61
N LEU A 28 -4.93 -0.61 1.59
CA LEU A 28 -3.84 -1.07 0.73
C LEU A 28 -3.00 -2.08 1.50
N PHE A 29 -2.86 -3.28 0.95
CA PHE A 29 -2.02 -4.36 1.41
C PHE A 29 -0.84 -4.52 0.46
N VAL A 30 0.34 -4.12 0.95
CA VAL A 30 1.57 -4.10 0.18
C VAL A 30 2.51 -5.17 0.66
N ASN A 31 3.10 -5.90 -0.28
CA ASN A 31 4.22 -6.78 -0.03
C ASN A 31 5.47 -6.05 -0.51
N LEU A 32 6.44 -5.84 0.37
CA LEU A 32 7.78 -5.49 -0.09
C LEU A 32 8.47 -6.77 -0.56
N HIS A 33 9.37 -6.58 -1.50
CA HIS A 33 9.94 -7.64 -2.30
C HIS A 33 11.46 -7.66 -2.11
N LYS A 34 11.89 -8.15 -0.95
CA LYS A 34 13.32 -8.28 -0.66
C LYS A 34 13.93 -9.45 -1.44
N ASN A 35 15.06 -9.20 -2.11
CA ASN A 35 15.90 -10.18 -2.83
C ASN A 35 15.36 -10.71 -4.16
N GLU A 36 14.53 -9.93 -4.84
CA GLU A 36 14.14 -10.30 -6.20
C GLU A 36 15.20 -9.88 -7.22
N SER A 37 15.12 -10.44 -8.44
CA SER A 37 16.09 -10.12 -9.48
C SER A 37 16.10 -8.62 -9.82
N ILE A 38 17.13 -8.13 -10.51
CA ILE A 38 17.16 -6.72 -10.93
C ILE A 38 15.94 -6.38 -11.81
N GLU A 39 15.51 -7.30 -12.67
CA GLU A 39 14.29 -7.14 -13.48
C GLU A 39 13.03 -7.06 -12.61
N ASP A 40 12.96 -7.89 -11.58
CA ASP A 40 11.87 -7.83 -10.60
C ASP A 40 11.87 -6.49 -9.86
N GLN A 41 12.99 -6.06 -9.27
CA GLN A 41 13.10 -4.76 -8.59
C GLN A 41 12.74 -3.56 -9.47
N LEU A 42 12.97 -3.64 -10.79
CA LEU A 42 12.55 -2.63 -11.75
C LEU A 42 11.02 -2.66 -12.01
N ASN A 43 10.39 -3.81 -11.82
CA ASN A 43 8.95 -4.03 -11.97
C ASN A 43 8.17 -3.74 -10.68
N TYR A 44 8.75 -3.97 -9.49
CA TYR A 44 8.10 -3.69 -8.21
C TYR A 44 8.32 -2.24 -7.80
N GLN A 45 7.24 -1.47 -7.76
CA GLN A 45 7.29 -0.03 -7.49
C GLN A 45 6.63 0.35 -6.17
N ASP A 46 6.62 -0.52 -5.17
CA ASP A 46 6.10 -0.17 -3.85
C ASP A 46 7.25 0.15 -2.89
N TYR A 47 7.44 1.42 -2.52
CA TYR A 47 8.59 1.82 -1.69
C TYR A 47 8.36 3.11 -0.89
N PHE A 48 9.08 3.22 0.23
CA PHE A 48 9.18 4.50 0.94
C PHE A 48 10.10 5.45 0.18
N ILE A 49 9.57 6.61 -0.20
CA ILE A 49 10.34 7.70 -0.80
C ILE A 49 11.16 8.39 0.31
N ASP A 50 10.49 8.74 1.39
CA ASP A 50 11.08 9.31 2.60
C ASP A 50 10.20 8.94 3.83
N LYS A 51 10.41 9.60 4.97
CA LYS A 51 9.66 9.36 6.22
C LYS A 51 8.16 9.68 6.10
N ASN A 52 7.79 10.53 5.16
CA ASN A 52 6.46 11.09 5.01
C ASN A 52 5.75 10.55 3.76
N HIS A 53 6.48 9.96 2.81
CA HIS A 53 5.95 9.63 1.50
C HIS A 53 6.15 8.16 1.13
N PHE A 54 5.11 7.55 0.59
CA PHE A 54 5.10 6.19 0.09
C PHE A 54 4.66 6.19 -1.38
N HIS A 55 5.40 5.51 -2.24
CA HIS A 55 5.02 5.25 -3.61
C HIS A 55 4.31 3.90 -3.68
N TRP A 56 3.13 3.87 -4.29
CA TRP A 56 2.36 2.66 -4.54
C TRP A 56 2.03 2.54 -6.03
N GLN A 57 2.15 1.34 -6.59
CA GLN A 57 1.74 1.06 -7.95
C GLN A 57 0.59 0.05 -8.00
N SER A 58 -0.43 0.34 -8.79
CA SER A 58 -1.55 -0.59 -8.98
C SER A 58 -1.12 -1.84 -9.74
N GLN A 59 -1.46 -3.04 -9.25
CA GLN A 59 -1.14 -4.32 -9.90
C GLN A 59 -1.98 -4.65 -11.14
N SER A 60 -2.86 -3.75 -11.61
CA SER A 60 -3.81 -4.04 -12.70
C SER A 60 -3.91 -2.91 -13.73
N ILE A 61 -4.80 -3.08 -14.71
CA ILE A 61 -5.11 -2.12 -15.77
C ILE A 61 -5.85 -0.85 -15.28
N ALA A 62 -5.75 -0.53 -14.00
CA ALA A 62 -6.27 0.71 -13.45
C ALA A 62 -5.62 1.91 -14.16
N THR A 63 -6.38 2.99 -14.33
CA THR A 63 -5.91 4.23 -14.97
C THR A 63 -6.11 5.42 -14.03
N ALA A 64 -5.20 6.39 -14.04
CA ALA A 64 -5.24 7.55 -13.15
C ALA A 64 -6.55 8.35 -13.29
N HIS A 65 -7.18 8.31 -14.47
CA HIS A 65 -8.46 8.96 -14.77
C HIS A 65 -9.67 8.01 -14.68
N GLY A 66 -9.46 6.76 -14.30
CA GLY A 66 -10.51 5.76 -14.10
C GLY A 66 -11.08 5.80 -12.69
N LYS A 67 -12.06 4.93 -12.41
CA LYS A 67 -12.75 4.87 -11.11
C LYS A 67 -11.79 4.79 -9.91
N ALA A 68 -10.70 4.03 -10.03
CA ALA A 68 -9.71 3.89 -8.96
C ALA A 68 -8.89 5.17 -8.75
N GLY A 69 -8.36 5.77 -9.82
CA GLY A 69 -7.60 7.02 -9.71
C GLY A 69 -8.47 8.19 -9.21
N GLU A 70 -9.70 8.30 -9.68
CA GLU A 70 -10.67 9.28 -9.19
C GLU A 70 -11.05 9.08 -7.72
N LEU A 71 -11.17 7.82 -7.29
CA LEU A 71 -11.39 7.49 -5.88
C LEU A 71 -10.23 7.95 -5.03
N TYR A 72 -8.99 7.61 -5.41
CA TYR A 72 -7.80 8.01 -4.66
C TYR A 72 -7.62 9.52 -4.66
N ARG A 73 -7.84 10.21 -5.79
CA ARG A 73 -7.69 11.66 -5.89
C ARG A 73 -8.71 12.44 -5.04
N HIS A 74 -9.94 11.95 -4.96
CA HIS A 74 -11.04 12.64 -4.26
C HIS A 74 -11.39 12.01 -2.90
N HIS A 75 -10.56 11.13 -2.37
CA HIS A 75 -10.91 10.34 -1.18
C HIS A 75 -11.21 11.25 0.03
N GLN A 76 -10.40 12.30 0.25
CA GLN A 76 -10.60 13.23 1.36
C GLN A 76 -11.90 14.02 1.24
N GLU A 77 -12.22 14.52 0.04
CA GLU A 77 -13.44 15.29 -0.23
C GLU A 77 -14.70 14.43 -0.01
N ARG A 78 -14.59 13.13 -0.24
CA ARG A 78 -15.69 12.16 -0.05
C ARG A 78 -15.75 11.60 1.37
N GLY A 79 -14.86 12.01 2.27
CA GLY A 79 -14.76 11.46 3.62
C GLY A 79 -14.27 10.01 3.69
N ILE A 80 -13.68 9.50 2.61
CA ILE A 80 -13.15 8.14 2.48
C ILE A 80 -11.71 8.11 2.99
N LYS A 81 -11.41 7.22 3.93
CA LYS A 81 -10.04 6.99 4.40
C LYS A 81 -9.34 5.91 3.58
N VAL A 82 -8.03 6.06 3.44
CA VAL A 82 -7.16 5.06 2.81
C VAL A 82 -6.12 4.65 3.84
N HIS A 83 -6.01 3.36 4.12
CA HIS A 83 -5.16 2.79 5.15
C HIS A 83 -4.02 1.98 4.51
N LEU A 84 -2.82 2.02 5.08
CA LEU A 84 -1.66 1.28 4.57
C LEU A 84 -1.23 0.15 5.50
N PHE A 85 -1.17 -1.06 4.96
CA PHE A 85 -0.60 -2.24 5.60
C PHE A 85 0.54 -2.79 4.74
N ILE A 86 1.72 -2.97 5.33
CA ILE A 86 2.90 -3.47 4.61
C ILE A 86 3.46 -4.71 5.31
N ARG A 87 3.83 -5.74 4.54
CA ARG A 87 4.66 -6.85 5.02
C ARG A 87 5.95 -6.93 4.20
N LYS A 88 7.04 -7.38 4.83
CA LYS A 88 8.38 -7.44 4.21
C LYS A 88 8.55 -8.48 3.09
N ALA A 89 7.67 -9.48 3.07
CA ALA A 89 7.56 -10.54 2.06
C ALA A 89 6.27 -11.32 2.33
N GLU A 90 5.81 -12.12 1.37
CA GLU A 90 4.63 -12.96 1.59
C GLU A 90 4.87 -14.08 2.60
N LYS A 91 6.00 -14.76 2.46
CA LYS A 91 6.43 -15.84 3.35
C LYS A 91 7.92 -15.73 3.63
N GLU A 92 8.33 -16.17 4.81
CA GLU A 92 9.72 -16.37 5.17
C GLU A 92 9.83 -17.72 5.89
N GLN A 93 10.75 -18.58 5.44
CA GLN A 93 10.93 -19.94 5.97
C GLN A 93 9.61 -20.75 6.01
N GLY A 94 8.80 -20.62 4.95
CA GLY A 94 7.52 -21.33 4.82
C GLY A 94 6.36 -20.77 5.66
N ARG A 95 6.57 -19.71 6.45
CA ARG A 95 5.53 -19.07 7.27
C ARG A 95 5.10 -17.74 6.68
N SER A 96 3.79 -17.50 6.65
CA SER A 96 3.25 -16.19 6.24
C SER A 96 3.65 -15.12 7.24
N LEU A 97 4.13 -13.99 6.72
CA LEU A 97 4.52 -12.87 7.56
C LEU A 97 3.33 -11.95 7.84
N PRO A 98 3.25 -11.39 9.05
CA PRO A 98 2.20 -10.45 9.40
C PRO A 98 2.38 -9.12 8.65
N PHE A 99 1.27 -8.44 8.40
CA PHE A 99 1.26 -7.06 7.97
C PHE A 99 1.46 -6.12 9.16
N THR A 100 2.19 -5.03 8.93
CA THR A 100 2.37 -3.90 9.84
C THR A 100 1.50 -2.74 9.34
N TYR A 101 0.77 -2.07 10.24
CA TYR A 101 -0.06 -0.92 9.91
C TYR A 101 0.76 0.38 9.94
N PHE A 102 0.59 1.23 8.93
CA PHE A 102 1.34 2.47 8.73
C PHE A 102 0.47 3.74 8.80
N GLY A 103 -0.76 3.62 9.29
CA GLY A 103 -1.64 4.77 9.43
C GLY A 103 -2.49 5.04 8.19
N GLU A 104 -3.12 6.20 8.22
CA GLU A 104 -3.93 6.73 7.12
C GLU A 104 -3.04 7.46 6.10
N LEU A 105 -3.43 7.37 4.84
CA LEU A 105 -2.76 8.01 3.71
C LEU A 105 -3.55 9.22 3.22
N ILE A 106 -2.83 10.18 2.63
CA ILE A 106 -3.35 11.33 1.91
C ILE A 106 -2.82 11.27 0.48
N HIS A 107 -3.69 11.38 -0.52
CA HIS A 107 -3.27 11.44 -1.92
C HIS A 107 -2.42 12.69 -2.16
N LYS A 108 -1.24 12.53 -2.75
CA LYS A 108 -0.38 13.64 -3.17
C LYS A 108 -0.42 13.83 -4.67
N SER A 109 -0.19 12.75 -5.42
CA SER A 109 -0.19 12.76 -6.87
C SER A 109 -0.42 11.36 -7.41
N SER A 110 -0.88 11.28 -8.66
CA SER A 110 -0.96 10.02 -9.38
C SER A 110 -0.74 10.23 -10.87
N HIS A 111 -0.01 9.33 -11.50
CA HIS A 111 0.28 9.37 -12.94
C HIS A 111 0.32 7.96 -13.54
N GLY A 112 0.43 7.89 -14.86
CA GLY A 112 0.45 6.61 -15.57
C GLY A 112 -0.94 5.98 -15.76
N SER A 113 -0.96 4.93 -16.56
CA SER A 113 -2.17 4.21 -16.92
C SER A 113 -1.77 2.79 -17.27
N LYS A 114 -2.30 1.80 -16.52
CA LYS A 114 -1.98 0.37 -16.70
C LYS A 114 -0.46 0.08 -16.58
N PRO A 115 0.19 0.38 -15.43
CA PRO A 115 -0.42 0.66 -14.12
C PRO A 115 -0.50 2.16 -13.76
N ILE A 116 -1.28 2.48 -12.73
CA ILE A 116 -1.25 3.79 -12.05
C ILE A 116 -0.12 3.76 -11.01
N ASN A 117 0.63 4.84 -10.94
CA ASN A 117 1.54 5.16 -9.84
C ASN A 117 0.91 6.24 -8.98
N VAL A 118 0.94 6.07 -7.66
CA VAL A 118 0.37 7.00 -6.69
C VAL A 118 1.40 7.30 -5.63
N GLU A 119 1.69 8.59 -5.44
CA GLU A 119 2.39 9.05 -4.26
C GLU A 119 1.39 9.36 -3.15
N TRP A 120 1.61 8.75 -2.00
CA TRP A 120 0.84 8.95 -0.79
C TRP A 120 1.68 9.68 0.25
N ILE A 121 1.05 10.59 0.98
CA ILE A 121 1.58 11.16 2.22
C ILE A 121 1.06 10.31 3.39
N LEU A 122 1.94 9.86 4.28
CA LEU A 122 1.55 9.28 5.55
C LEU A 122 1.07 10.39 6.49
N LYS A 123 -0.14 10.25 7.06
CA LYS A 123 -0.63 11.19 8.08
C LYS A 123 0.26 11.21 9.32
N GLU A 124 0.82 10.05 9.66
CA GLU A 124 1.80 9.88 10.73
C GLU A 124 3.15 9.50 10.10
N PRO A 125 4.13 10.41 10.09
CA PRO A 125 5.44 10.12 9.50
C PRO A 125 6.18 9.05 10.28
N LEU A 126 7.02 8.29 9.57
CA LEU A 126 7.94 7.36 10.19
C LEU A 126 8.96 8.07 11.08
N THR A 127 9.36 7.40 12.15
CA THR A 127 10.62 7.71 12.82
C THR A 127 11.80 7.44 11.88
N ALA A 128 12.96 8.02 12.21
CA ALA A 128 14.18 7.78 11.43
C ALA A 128 14.57 6.29 11.42
N GLU A 129 14.39 5.60 12.55
CA GLU A 129 14.71 4.18 12.68
C GLU A 129 13.78 3.30 11.84
N GLU A 130 12.47 3.56 11.87
CA GLU A 130 11.51 2.86 11.02
C GLU A 130 11.82 3.07 9.55
N PHE A 131 12.07 4.31 9.12
CA PHE A 131 12.41 4.58 7.73
C PHE A 131 13.68 3.84 7.30
N ILE A 132 14.75 3.83 8.11
CA ILE A 132 15.97 3.08 7.79
C ILE A 132 15.70 1.58 7.71
N SER A 133 14.86 1.03 8.60
CA SER A 133 14.52 -0.39 8.61
C SER A 133 13.74 -0.79 7.36
N TRP A 134 12.69 -0.04 7.03
CA TRP A 134 11.80 -0.34 5.91
C TRP A 134 12.40 0.02 4.55
N LYS A 135 13.23 1.06 4.47
CA LYS A 135 13.94 1.44 3.24
C LYS A 135 14.93 0.38 2.76
N LYS A 136 15.45 -0.46 3.66
CA LYS A 136 16.31 -1.60 3.29
C LYS A 136 15.54 -2.79 2.71
N LEU A 137 14.22 -2.78 2.85
CA LEU A 137 13.32 -3.86 2.44
C LEU A 137 12.51 -3.52 1.19
N SER A 138 12.31 -2.22 0.94
CA SER A 138 11.80 -1.67 -0.31
C SER A 138 12.93 -1.45 -1.32
#